data_AF-A0A9E1SWW6-F1
#
_entry.id   AF-A0A9E1SWW6-F1
#
_cell.length_a   1.000
_cell.length_b   1.000
_cell.length_c   1.000
_cell.angle_alpha   90.00
_cell.angle_beta   90.00
_cell.angle_gamma   90.00
#
_symmetry.space_group_name_H-M   'P 1'
#
loop_
_entity.id
_entity.type
_entity.pdbx_description
1 polymer ?
#
loop_
_entity_poly.entity_id
_entity_poly.type
_entity_poly.pdbx_seq_one_letter_code
_entity_poly.pdbx_strand_id
1 'polypeptide(L)'
;YLLYIKRTDIPGRLAQMFQGVYQFLLNKWYFDELYDWLFVRPCFSIGRGFWRVFDGWIIDGLGPDGISATVKRAAAKVSALQTGYLYHYAFAMLIGVVVIVTWYLFRHAG
;
A
#
# COMPACT_ATOMS: atom_id res chain seq x y z
N TYR A 1 13.27 3.50 -58.84
CA TYR A 1 12.97 2.77 -60.09
C TYR A 1 13.98 1.66 -60.37
N LEU A 2 15.29 1.95 -60.55
CA LEU A 2 16.29 0.91 -60.85
C LEU A 2 16.42 -0.22 -59.82
N LEU A 3 16.54 0.14 -58.53
CA LEU A 3 16.74 -0.81 -57.42
C LEU A 3 15.50 -1.64 -57.07
N TYR A 4 14.30 -1.11 -57.30
CA TYR A 4 13.04 -1.73 -56.87
C TYR A 4 12.22 -2.32 -58.02
N ILE A 5 12.52 -1.98 -59.29
CA ILE A 5 11.75 -2.39 -60.47
C ILE A 5 12.61 -3.07 -61.54
N LYS A 6 13.87 -2.63 -61.79
CA LYS A 6 14.73 -3.22 -62.83
C LYS A 6 15.71 -4.28 -62.32
N ARG A 7 16.23 -4.15 -61.10
CA ARG A 7 17.14 -5.12 -60.47
C ARG A 7 16.88 -5.18 -58.97
N THR A 8 15.99 -6.08 -58.58
CA THR A 8 15.54 -6.32 -57.20
C THR A 8 16.56 -7.04 -56.32
N ASP A 9 17.61 -7.60 -56.91
CA ASP A 9 18.70 -8.33 -56.26
C ASP A 9 19.88 -7.45 -55.79
N ILE A 10 19.88 -6.17 -56.14
CA ILE A 10 20.85 -5.18 -55.65
C ILE A 10 20.54 -4.68 -54.22
N PRO A 11 19.28 -4.34 -53.86
CA PRO A 11 18.93 -3.97 -52.48
C PRO A 11 19.30 -5.04 -51.45
N GLY A 12 19.07 -6.32 -51.76
CA GLY A 12 19.40 -7.44 -50.87
C GLY A 12 20.91 -7.57 -50.61
N ARG A 13 21.73 -7.39 -51.65
CA ARG A 13 23.20 -7.38 -51.51
C ARG A 13 23.71 -6.18 -50.72
N LEU A 14 23.14 -5.00 -50.94
CA LEU A 14 23.44 -3.80 -50.15
C LEU A 14 23.04 -3.94 -48.67
N ALA A 15 21.89 -4.56 -48.40
CA ALA A 15 21.44 -4.87 -47.04
C ALA A 15 22.37 -5.87 -46.33
N GLN A 16 22.92 -6.85 -47.06
CA GLN A 16 23.91 -7.80 -46.50
C GLN A 16 25.27 -7.14 -46.24
N MET A 17 25.72 -6.24 -47.12
CA MET A 17 26.99 -5.52 -46.93
C MET A 17 26.93 -4.49 -45.80
N PHE A 18 25.80 -3.80 -45.63
CA PHE A 18 25.60 -2.78 -44.59
C PHE A 18 24.55 -3.23 -43.57
N GLN A 19 24.65 -4.47 -43.11
CA GLN A 19 23.67 -5.08 -42.22
C GLN A 19 23.42 -4.25 -40.94
N GLY A 20 24.45 -3.63 -40.36
CA GLY A 20 24.29 -2.79 -39.17
C GLY A 20 23.43 -1.55 -39.41
N VAL A 21 23.70 -0.81 -40.49
CA VAL A 21 22.93 0.39 -40.86
C VAL A 21 21.53 0.01 -41.33
N TYR A 22 21.41 -1.09 -42.07
CA TYR A 22 20.12 -1.64 -42.50
C TYR A 22 19.26 -2.02 -41.29
N GLN A 23 19.81 -2.76 -40.32
CA GLN A 23 19.10 -3.15 -39.09
C GLN A 23 18.74 -1.92 -38.24
N PHE A 24 19.61 -0.91 -38.17
CA PHE A 24 19.33 0.33 -37.46
C PHE A 24 18.13 1.10 -38.06
N LEU A 25 18.10 1.26 -39.38
CA LEU A 25 16.98 1.88 -40.09
C LEU A 25 15.71 1.02 -40.03
N LEU A 26 15.86 -0.31 -40.14
CA LEU A 26 14.77 -1.28 -40.10
C LEU A 26 14.09 -1.29 -38.72
N ASN A 27 14.88 -1.29 -37.64
CA ASN A 27 14.39 -1.24 -36.26
C ASN A 27 14.08 0.19 -35.80
N LYS A 28 13.72 1.08 -36.74
CA LYS A 28 13.30 2.47 -36.45
C LYS A 28 14.21 3.18 -35.45
N TRP A 29 15.53 3.00 -35.61
CA TRP A 29 16.57 3.65 -34.82
C TRP A 29 16.58 3.27 -33.34
N TYR A 30 15.90 2.17 -32.96
CA TYR A 30 15.77 1.69 -31.58
C TYR A 30 15.19 2.72 -30.59
N PHE A 31 14.49 3.75 -31.08
CA PHE A 31 13.92 4.80 -30.24
C PHE A 31 12.81 4.25 -29.33
N ASP A 32 12.02 3.31 -29.85
CA ASP A 32 10.93 2.68 -29.10
C ASP A 32 11.49 1.86 -27.92
N GLU A 33 12.56 1.10 -28.12
CA GLU A 33 13.23 0.31 -27.08
C GLU A 33 13.93 1.20 -26.04
N LEU A 34 14.56 2.28 -26.49
CA LEU A 34 15.17 3.26 -25.59
C LEU A 34 14.09 3.92 -24.70
N TYR A 35 12.96 4.31 -25.29
CA TYR A 35 11.85 4.89 -24.54
C TYR A 35 11.24 3.91 -23.55
N ASP A 36 11.03 2.65 -23.96
CA ASP A 36 10.56 1.59 -23.08
C ASP A 36 11.49 1.40 -21.88
N TRP A 37 12.79 1.36 -22.13
CA TRP A 37 13.79 1.17 -21.09
C TRP A 37 13.95 2.38 -20.18
N LEU A 38 13.95 3.59 -20.73
CA LEU A 38 14.24 4.83 -19.99
C LEU A 38 13.02 5.37 -19.22
N PHE A 39 11.81 5.21 -19.76
CA PHE A 39 10.61 5.81 -19.19
C PHE A 39 9.58 4.77 -18.74
N VAL A 40 9.26 3.79 -19.58
CA VAL A 40 8.15 2.87 -19.32
C VAL A 40 8.49 1.94 -18.16
N ARG A 41 9.59 1.20 -18.23
CA ARG A 41 9.99 0.23 -17.20
C ARG A 41 10.22 0.88 -15.82
N PRO A 42 10.92 2.03 -15.72
CA PRO A 42 11.10 2.71 -14.43
C PRO A 42 9.78 3.21 -13.86
N CYS A 43 8.90 3.82 -14.67
CA CYS A 43 7.58 4.26 -14.21
C CYS A 43 6.74 3.10 -13.66
N PHE A 44 6.70 1.96 -14.36
CA PHE A 44 6.01 0.77 -13.87
C PHE A 44 6.64 0.17 -12.61
N SER A 45 7.96 0.23 -12.49
CA SER A 45 8.66 -0.23 -11.27
C SER A 45 8.33 0.66 -10.07
N ILE A 46 8.37 1.99 -10.26
CA ILE A 46 8.04 2.97 -9.22
C ILE A 46 6.57 2.84 -8.82
N GLY A 47 5.66 2.74 -9.80
CA GLY A 47 4.23 2.55 -9.54
C GLY A 47 3.93 1.27 -8.76
N ARG A 48 4.58 0.16 -9.10
CA ARG A 48 4.45 -1.10 -8.33
C ARG A 48 5.04 -1.00 -6.92
N GLY A 49 6.15 -0.28 -6.76
CA GLY A 49 6.73 0.01 -5.45
C GLY A 49 5.76 0.81 -4.57
N PHE A 50 5.20 1.89 -5.12
CA PHE A 50 4.18 2.70 -4.45
C PHE A 50 2.95 1.88 -4.10
N TRP A 51 2.40 1.10 -5.02
CA TRP A 51 1.23 0.25 -4.76
C TRP A 51 1.45 -0.68 -3.57
N ARG A 52 2.58 -1.42 -3.54
CA ARG A 52 2.88 -2.35 -2.44
C ARG A 52 3.07 -1.65 -1.09
N VAL A 53 3.72 -0.49 -1.08
CA VAL A 53 3.95 0.28 0.15
C VAL A 53 2.66 0.91 0.65
N PHE A 54 1.83 1.46 -0.24
CA PHE A 54 0.58 2.09 0.14
C PHE A 54 -0.45 1.06 0.62
N ASP A 55 -0.67 -0.02 -0.12
CA ASP A 55 -1.64 -1.05 0.21
C ASP A 55 -1.24 -1.79 1.51
N GLY A 56 -0.03 -2.35 1.54
CA GLY A 56 0.41 -3.18 2.67
C GLY A 56 0.78 -2.41 3.94
N TRP A 57 1.14 -1.12 3.87
CA TRP A 57 1.58 -0.38 5.06
C TRP A 57 0.54 0.63 5.54
N ILE A 58 -0.18 1.29 4.64
CA ILE A 58 -1.19 2.28 5.01
C ILE A 58 -2.53 1.60 5.21
N ILE A 59 -2.97 0.73 4.30
CA ILE A 59 -4.31 0.12 4.43
C ILE A 59 -4.31 -0.98 5.49
N ASP A 60 -3.36 -1.92 5.47
CA ASP A 60 -3.30 -2.96 6.49
C ASP A 60 -2.79 -2.43 7.84
N GLY A 61 -1.81 -1.52 7.81
CA GLY A 61 -1.18 -0.99 9.04
C GLY A 61 -2.02 0.04 9.79
N LEU A 62 -2.70 0.96 9.10
CA LEU A 62 -3.60 1.96 9.72
C LEU A 62 -5.07 1.55 9.69
N GLY A 63 -5.43 0.52 8.93
CA GLY A 63 -6.80 0.03 8.82
C GLY A 63 -7.21 -0.89 9.98
N PRO A 64 -8.08 -1.89 9.70
CA PRO A 64 -8.74 -2.70 10.73
C PRO A 64 -7.77 -3.40 11.68
N ASP A 65 -6.60 -3.80 11.20
CA ASP A 65 -5.63 -4.56 11.98
C ASP A 65 -4.85 -3.66 12.96
N GLY A 66 -4.50 -2.44 12.58
CA GLY A 66 -3.87 -1.46 13.48
C GLY A 66 -4.81 -1.03 14.61
N ILE A 67 -6.09 -0.78 14.28
CA ILE A 67 -7.12 -0.44 15.26
C ILE A 67 -7.40 -1.63 16.18
N SER A 68 -7.58 -2.84 15.62
CA SER A 68 -7.86 -4.04 16.40
C SER A 68 -6.69 -4.43 17.33
N ALA A 69 -5.44 -4.25 16.89
CA ALA A 69 -4.27 -4.47 17.74
C ALA A 69 -4.21 -3.49 18.93
N THR A 70 -4.58 -2.23 18.70
CA THR A 70 -4.62 -1.22 19.76
C THR A 70 -5.74 -1.51 20.76
N VAL A 71 -6.94 -1.87 20.27
CA VAL A 71 -8.07 -2.28 21.11
C VAL A 71 -7.74 -3.53 21.91
N LYS A 72 -7.11 -4.54 21.31
CA LYS A 72 -6.67 -5.76 22.02
C LYS A 72 -5.67 -5.44 23.13
N ARG A 73 -4.70 -4.56 22.89
CA ARG A 73 -3.73 -4.12 23.92
C ARG A 73 -4.41 -3.36 25.06
N ALA A 74 -5.35 -2.48 24.73
CA ALA A 74 -6.12 -1.76 25.74
C ALA A 74 -6.98 -2.73 26.58
N ALA A 75 -7.69 -3.65 25.93
CA ALA A 75 -8.50 -4.67 26.58
C ALA A 75 -7.65 -5.58 27.49
N ALA A 76 -6.46 -5.97 27.06
CA ALA A 76 -5.54 -6.76 27.88
C ALA A 76 -5.08 -6.00 29.14
N LYS A 77 -4.76 -4.71 29.02
CA LYS A 77 -4.40 -3.86 30.17
C LYS A 77 -5.58 -3.69 31.13
N VAL A 78 -6.78 -3.44 30.62
CA VAL A 78 -8.00 -3.29 31.43
C VAL A 78 -8.36 -4.60 32.11
N SER A 79 -8.23 -5.73 31.41
CA SER A 79 -8.45 -7.06 31.99
C SER A 79 -7.44 -7.38 33.09
N ALA A 80 -6.17 -6.98 32.94
CA ALA A 80 -5.16 -7.16 33.98
C ALA A 80 -5.44 -6.32 35.25
N LEU A 81 -6.20 -5.22 35.14
CA LEU A 81 -6.66 -4.44 36.29
C LEU A 81 -7.80 -5.12 37.06
N GLN A 82 -8.45 -6.15 36.51
CA GLN A 82 -9.31 -7.05 37.28
C GLN A 82 -8.42 -8.00 38.09
N THR A 83 -7.95 -7.53 39.24
CA THR A 83 -7.04 -8.25 40.15
C THR A 83 -7.67 -9.47 40.83
N GLY A 84 -8.97 -9.71 40.63
CA GLY A 84 -9.71 -10.84 41.22
C GLY A 84 -9.96 -10.75 42.72
N TYR A 85 -9.49 -9.69 43.40
CA TYR A 85 -9.70 -9.48 44.82
C TYR A 85 -11.09 -8.91 45.12
N LEU A 86 -11.93 -9.70 45.81
CA LEU A 86 -13.30 -9.32 46.19
C LEU A 86 -13.39 -7.98 46.95
N TYR A 87 -12.36 -7.60 47.70
CA TYR A 87 -12.33 -6.36 48.47
C TYR A 87 -12.50 -5.10 47.59
N HIS A 88 -11.86 -5.08 46.42
CA HIS A 88 -11.99 -3.94 45.50
C HIS A 88 -13.39 -3.83 44.90
N TYR A 89 -14.05 -4.97 44.63
CA TYR A 89 -15.43 -5.00 44.17
C TYR A 89 -16.40 -4.53 45.25
N ALA A 90 -16.25 -5.02 46.49
CA ALA A 90 -17.08 -4.61 47.62
C ALA A 90 -16.96 -3.11 47.91
N PHE A 91 -15.73 -2.57 47.85
CA PHE A 91 -15.48 -1.15 48.04
C PHE A 91 -16.10 -0.28 46.92
N ALA A 92 -15.98 -0.69 45.66
CA ALA A 92 -16.60 0.00 44.53
C ALA A 92 -18.14 -0.02 44.62
N MET A 93 -18.75 -1.14 45.03
CA MET A 93 -20.20 -1.25 45.25
C MET A 93 -20.67 -0.29 46.34
N LEU A 94 -19.96 -0.21 47.47
CA LEU A 94 -20.30 0.68 48.57
C LEU A 94 -20.25 2.14 48.15
N ILE A 95 -19.21 2.56 47.43
CA ILE A 95 -19.11 3.92 46.88
C ILE A 95 -20.27 4.21 45.93
N GLY A 96 -20.59 3.28 45.02
CA GLY A 96 -21.71 3.43 44.09
C GLY A 96 -23.04 3.65 44.81
N VAL A 97 -23.31 2.87 45.86
CA VAL A 97 -24.52 3.04 46.68
C VAL A 97 -24.54 4.40 47.36
N VAL A 98 -23.44 4.83 47.97
CA VAL A 98 -23.35 6.14 48.63
C VAL A 98 -23.62 7.27 47.64
N VAL A 99 -23.01 7.24 46.46
CA VAL A 99 -23.21 8.27 45.41
C VAL A 99 -24.66 8.31 44.95
N ILE A 100 -25.28 7.16 44.70
CA ILE A 100 -26.69 7.08 44.26
C ILE A 100 -27.62 7.62 45.34
N VAL A 101 -27.42 7.21 46.60
CA VAL A 101 -28.25 7.66 47.72
C VAL A 101 -28.09 9.16 47.95
N THR A 102 -26.86 9.67 47.94
CA THR A 102 -26.59 11.11 48.08
C THR A 102 -27.23 11.91 46.95
N TRP A 103 -27.12 11.44 45.70
CA TRP A 103 -27.75 12.10 44.56
C TRP A 103 -29.28 12.09 44.64
N TYR A 104 -29.87 10.96 45.03
CA TYR A 104 -31.32 10.82 45.21
C TYR A 104 -31.84 11.78 46.30
N LEU A 105 -31.17 11.82 47.45
CA LEU A 105 -31.52 12.73 48.54
C LEU A 105 -31.40 14.20 48.12
N PHE A 106 -30.33 14.57 47.42
CA PHE A 106 -30.14 15.95 46.97
C PHE A 106 -31.17 16.37 45.92
N ARG A 107 -31.65 15.44 45.08
CA ARG A 107 -32.69 15.71 44.06
C ARG A 107 -34.12 15.71 44.62
N HIS A 108 -34.38 15.03 45.74
CA HIS A 108 -35.68 15.04 46.42
C HIS A 108 -35.78 16.07 47.57
N ALA A 109 -34.65 16.58 48.05
CA ALA A 109 -34.58 17.60 49.09
C ALA A 109 -34.52 19.04 48.55
N GLY A 110 -34.67 19.24 47.24
CA GLY A 110 -34.86 20.53 46.57
C GLY A 110 -36.13 20.52 45.74
#